data_AF-A0A8S3U6L7-F1
#
_entry.id   AF-A0A8S3U6L7-F1
#
_cell.length_a   1.000
_cell.length_b   1.000
_cell.length_c   1.000
_cell.angle_alpha   90.00
_cell.angle_beta   90.00
_cell.angle_gamma   90.00
#
_symmetry.space_group_name_H-M   'P 1'
#
loop_
_entity.id
_entity.type
_entity.pdbx_description
1 polymer ?
#
loop_
_entity_poly.entity_id
_entity_poly.type
_entity_poly.pdbx_seq_one_letter_code
_entity_poly.pdbx_strand_id
1 'polypeptide(L)'
;MATLLEEEENYIRLALLLKGVSPRAVRTFFDKEFPPTYLPSTLNKYYNTLYDLFKKRILNQAQWNLLFPKNGVPDSKTFDVTLMICLIRNLTSVTPPINGFDKLPLPVETTPGPDLARIKWYRNILAHHDSNTMSTCDFNTAWTNIADAVSRLGGVPMNQECQELKVKILDQSNQEIMLEIKQSQEEMKELRRTMDIENSTIRENLRDLQDSHSTLQTEHSSTTKNLIDLKDSHSTLQIEHSKVTEILKDPIPWNIRGQINEELENWKKDDKTFIETNGAKCADINKCDDSGASPIFIACYKGHAEIVEFLLKHKADCNLKWKGLTPLDIARRENHTNIVHLLER
;
A
#
# COMPACT_ATOMS: atom_id res chain seq x y z
N MET A 1 5.09 -1.13 57.80
CA MET A 1 4.44 -0.43 56.68
C MET A 1 5.41 0.64 56.23
N ALA A 2 5.94 0.58 55.01
CA ALA A 2 6.77 1.65 54.50
C ALA A 2 5.86 2.86 54.23
N THR A 3 6.04 3.94 54.99
CA THR A 3 5.36 5.21 54.72
C THR A 3 5.92 5.81 53.43
N LEU A 4 5.03 6.26 52.55
CA LEU A 4 5.43 6.96 51.32
C LEU A 4 6.20 8.24 51.64
N LEU A 5 7.06 8.64 50.71
CA LEU A 5 7.59 9.99 50.73
C LEU A 5 6.46 10.96 50.33
N GLU A 6 6.39 12.11 51.01
CA GLU A 6 5.37 13.14 50.75
C GLU A 6 5.27 13.52 49.27
N GLU A 7 6.40 13.58 48.57
CA GLU A 7 6.47 13.92 47.15
C GLU A 7 5.82 12.87 46.23
N GLU A 8 5.86 11.58 46.61
CA GLU A 8 5.21 10.50 45.87
C GLU A 8 3.70 10.54 46.09
N GLU A 9 3.25 10.81 47.33
CA GLU A 9 1.84 11.01 47.65
C GLU A 9 1.25 12.17 46.85
N ASN A 10 1.96 13.30 46.80
CA ASN A 10 1.56 14.46 46.03
C ASN A 10 1.32 14.13 44.55
N TYR A 11 2.26 13.41 43.93
CA TYR A 11 2.14 12.96 42.55
C TYR A 11 0.92 12.05 42.34
N ILE A 12 0.75 11.05 43.22
CA ILE A 12 -0.36 10.09 43.15
C ILE A 12 -1.72 10.80 43.30
N ARG A 13 -1.86 11.70 44.26
CA ARG A 13 -3.10 12.49 44.45
C ARG A 13 -3.45 13.26 43.20
N LEU A 14 -2.48 13.96 42.61
CA LEU A 14 -2.70 14.74 41.40
C LEU A 14 -3.09 13.84 40.22
N ALA A 15 -2.47 12.67 40.10
CA ALA A 15 -2.79 11.69 39.07
C ALA A 15 -4.23 11.16 39.20
N LEU A 16 -4.66 10.82 40.42
CA LEU A 16 -6.02 10.39 40.71
C LEU A 16 -7.05 11.49 40.42
N LEU A 17 -6.72 12.75 40.73
CA LEU A 17 -7.56 13.90 40.39
C LEU A 17 -7.75 14.01 38.87
N LEU A 18 -6.65 13.97 38.10
CA LEU A 18 -6.66 14.14 36.65
C LEU A 18 -7.22 12.95 35.87
N LYS A 19 -7.01 11.71 36.34
CA LYS A 19 -7.47 10.48 35.65
C LYS A 19 -8.85 10.01 36.15
N GLY A 20 -9.26 10.39 37.36
CA GLY A 20 -10.51 9.96 37.98
C GLY A 20 -11.59 11.03 38.00
N VAL A 21 -11.38 12.11 38.75
CA VAL A 21 -12.41 13.14 38.99
C VAL A 21 -12.55 14.06 37.78
N SER A 22 -11.45 14.55 37.20
CA SER A 22 -11.48 15.51 36.09
C SER A 22 -12.25 15.04 34.86
N PRO A 23 -12.09 13.79 34.35
CA PRO A 23 -12.86 13.31 33.21
C PRO A 23 -14.37 13.27 33.49
N ARG A 24 -14.76 12.99 34.73
CA ARG A 24 -16.17 12.99 35.15
C ARG A 24 -16.73 14.41 35.20
N ALA A 25 -15.99 15.38 35.72
CA ALA A 25 -16.41 16.79 35.69
C ALA A 25 -16.55 17.33 34.27
N VAL A 26 -15.60 17.01 33.38
CA VAL A 26 -15.70 17.37 31.94
C VAL A 26 -16.92 16.69 31.31
N ARG A 27 -17.21 15.43 31.65
CA ARG A 27 -18.41 14.74 31.16
C ARG A 27 -19.70 15.37 31.66
N THR A 28 -19.78 15.75 32.94
CA THR A 28 -20.93 16.47 33.49
C THR A 28 -21.21 17.75 32.71
N PHE A 29 -20.17 18.53 32.40
CA PHE A 29 -20.30 19.70 31.55
C PHE A 29 -20.69 19.35 30.11
N PHE A 30 -20.05 18.31 29.53
CA PHE A 30 -20.36 17.84 28.18
C PHE A 30 -21.82 17.43 28.03
N ASP A 31 -22.35 16.61 28.94
CA ASP A 31 -23.73 16.11 28.90
C ASP A 31 -24.75 17.24 29.15
N LYS A 32 -24.34 18.34 29.79
CA LYS A 32 -25.17 19.55 29.92
C LYS A 32 -25.30 20.28 28.58
N GLU A 33 -24.21 20.41 27.83
CA GLU A 33 -24.20 21.05 26.51
C GLU A 33 -24.74 20.12 25.41
N PHE A 34 -24.53 18.82 25.57
CA PHE A 34 -24.89 17.75 24.63
C PHE A 34 -25.63 16.62 25.35
N PRO A 35 -26.93 16.80 25.69
CA PRO A 35 -27.68 15.79 26.41
C PRO A 35 -27.64 14.42 25.70
N PRO A 36 -27.35 13.30 26.39
CA PRO A 36 -27.23 11.98 25.78
C PRO A 36 -28.43 11.57 24.91
N THR A 37 -29.63 11.98 25.32
CA THR A 37 -30.89 11.74 24.59
C THR A 37 -30.87 12.33 23.18
N TYR A 38 -30.22 13.49 22.99
CA TYR A 38 -30.16 14.20 21.71
C TYR A 38 -28.80 14.11 21.04
N LEU A 39 -27.83 13.43 21.67
CA LEU A 39 -26.45 13.34 21.20
C LEU A 39 -26.35 12.85 19.75
N PRO A 40 -27.04 11.77 19.31
CA PRO A 40 -26.95 11.33 17.91
C PRO A 40 -27.44 12.39 16.91
N SER A 41 -28.52 13.10 17.24
CA SER A 41 -29.08 14.15 16.39
C SER A 41 -28.15 15.36 16.32
N THR A 42 -27.55 15.73 17.46
CA THR A 42 -26.58 16.83 17.53
C THR A 42 -25.31 16.50 16.74
N LEU A 43 -24.78 15.28 16.86
CA LEU A 43 -23.61 14.86 16.08
C LEU A 43 -23.89 14.88 14.57
N ASN A 44 -25.06 14.43 14.14
CA ASN A 44 -25.48 14.52 12.73
C ASN A 44 -25.60 15.97 12.26
N LYS A 45 -26.14 16.88 13.08
CA LYS A 45 -26.20 18.31 12.78
C LYS A 45 -24.82 18.91 12.51
N TYR A 46 -23.80 18.48 13.25
CA TYR A 46 -22.42 18.96 13.13
C TYR A 46 -21.51 18.04 12.30
N TYR A 47 -22.08 17.12 11.49
CA TYR A 47 -21.31 16.11 10.76
C TYR A 47 -20.19 16.71 9.91
N ASN A 48 -20.45 17.78 9.15
CA ASN A 48 -19.44 18.38 8.28
C ASN A 48 -18.27 18.97 9.08
N THR A 49 -18.56 19.67 10.19
CA THR A 49 -17.53 20.19 11.10
C THR A 49 -16.69 19.05 11.67
N LEU A 50 -17.32 17.97 12.12
CA LEU A 50 -16.64 16.80 12.65
C LEU A 50 -15.80 16.09 11.59
N TYR A 51 -16.33 15.96 10.37
CA TYR A 51 -15.62 15.36 9.25
C TYR A 51 -14.38 16.16 8.86
N ASP A 52 -14.46 17.50 8.90
CA ASP A 52 -13.30 18.36 8.69
C ASP A 52 -12.23 18.17 9.78
N LEU A 53 -12.62 18.00 11.05
CA LEU A 53 -11.70 17.69 12.14
C LEU A 53 -11.05 16.32 11.95
N PHE A 54 -11.80 15.33 11.47
CA PHE A 54 -11.30 13.99 11.14
C PHE A 54 -10.30 14.03 9.97
N LYS A 55 -10.64 14.75 8.89
CA LYS A 55 -9.75 14.96 7.74
C LYS A 55 -8.45 15.67 8.14
N LYS A 56 -8.52 16.63 9.07
CA LYS A 56 -7.37 17.33 9.65
C LYS A 56 -6.60 16.50 10.69
N ARG A 57 -6.99 15.25 10.94
CA ARG A 57 -6.39 14.34 11.93
C ARG A 57 -6.42 14.86 13.37
N ILE A 58 -7.34 15.77 13.67
CA ILE A 58 -7.62 16.21 15.05
C ILE A 58 -8.40 15.12 15.78
N LEU A 59 -9.33 14.46 15.07
CA LEU A 59 -9.98 13.23 15.52
C LEU A 59 -9.31 12.03 14.86
N ASN A 60 -9.02 10.99 15.63
CA ASN A 60 -8.52 9.73 15.10
C ASN A 60 -9.66 8.77 14.73
N GLN A 61 -9.35 7.65 14.05
CA GLN A 61 -10.35 6.68 13.61
C GLN A 61 -11.15 6.05 14.77
N ALA A 62 -10.50 5.77 15.90
CA ALA A 62 -11.20 5.21 17.06
C ALA A 62 -12.23 6.20 17.62
N GLN A 63 -11.84 7.46 17.78
CA GLN A 63 -12.75 8.55 18.19
C GLN A 63 -13.87 8.76 17.18
N TRP A 64 -13.57 8.72 15.87
CA TRP A 64 -14.60 8.79 14.82
C TRP A 64 -15.63 7.68 14.95
N ASN A 65 -15.18 6.45 15.20
CA ASN A 65 -16.06 5.30 15.38
C ASN A 65 -16.90 5.39 16.66
N LEU A 66 -16.47 6.15 17.69
CA LEU A 66 -17.30 6.43 18.87
C LEU A 66 -18.40 7.45 18.56
N LEU A 67 -18.14 8.43 17.68
CA LEU A 67 -19.12 9.44 17.27
C LEU A 67 -20.14 8.88 16.27
N PHE A 68 -19.67 8.06 15.33
CA PHE A 68 -20.46 7.46 14.26
C PHE A 68 -20.22 5.94 14.22
N PRO A 69 -20.73 5.19 15.21
CA PRO A 69 -20.53 3.75 15.30
C PRO A 69 -21.24 3.03 14.16
N LYS A 70 -20.61 1.95 13.65
CA LYS A 70 -21.22 1.07 12.63
C LYS A 70 -22.49 0.39 13.15
N ASN A 71 -22.48 0.03 14.44
CA ASN A 71 -23.58 -0.63 15.14
C ASN A 71 -23.88 0.13 16.44
N GLY A 72 -25.15 0.42 16.70
CA GLY A 72 -25.60 1.11 17.91
C GLY A 72 -25.65 2.63 17.76
N VAL A 73 -25.78 3.31 18.91
CA VAL A 73 -25.83 4.78 19.00
C VAL A 73 -24.62 5.29 19.79
N PRO A 74 -24.12 6.51 19.51
CA PRO A 74 -23.04 7.10 20.28
C PRO A 74 -23.46 7.31 21.73
N ASP A 75 -22.57 6.97 22.67
CA ASP A 75 -22.76 7.13 24.12
C ASP A 75 -21.60 7.94 24.70
N SER A 76 -21.91 9.10 25.30
CA SER A 76 -20.92 9.99 25.91
C SER A 76 -20.13 9.35 27.06
N LYS A 77 -20.64 8.28 27.68
CA LYS A 77 -19.91 7.49 28.69
C LYS A 77 -18.66 6.83 28.13
N THR A 78 -18.65 6.52 26.84
CA THR A 78 -17.53 5.88 26.14
C THR A 78 -16.44 6.88 25.71
N PHE A 79 -16.72 8.18 25.78
CA PHE A 79 -15.81 9.20 25.30
C PHE A 79 -14.69 9.47 26.30
N ASP A 80 -13.46 9.52 25.79
CA ASP A 80 -12.29 9.96 26.56
C ASP A 80 -12.31 11.50 26.74
N VAL A 81 -11.63 11.99 27.78
CA VAL A 81 -11.65 13.42 28.11
C VAL A 81 -11.07 14.31 27.00
N THR A 82 -10.16 13.79 26.17
CA THR A 82 -9.62 14.53 25.00
C THR A 82 -10.69 14.71 23.94
N LEU A 83 -11.45 13.66 23.64
CA LEU A 83 -12.57 13.72 22.72
C LEU A 83 -13.62 14.71 23.20
N MET A 84 -14.02 14.64 24.48
CA MET A 84 -15.00 15.57 25.05
C MET A 84 -14.53 17.03 24.97
N ILE A 85 -13.28 17.32 25.35
CA ILE A 85 -12.70 18.67 25.24
C ILE A 85 -12.68 19.14 23.76
N CYS A 86 -12.34 18.25 22.83
CA CYS A 86 -12.33 18.56 21.40
C CYS A 86 -13.73 18.94 20.91
N LEU A 87 -14.75 18.14 21.26
CA LEU A 87 -16.13 18.41 20.87
C LEU A 87 -16.64 19.72 21.49
N ILE A 88 -16.44 19.94 22.79
CA ILE A 88 -16.86 21.18 23.46
C ILE A 88 -16.24 22.39 22.75
N ARG A 89 -14.93 22.38 22.54
CA ARG A 89 -14.21 23.49 21.91
C ARG A 89 -14.74 23.84 20.51
N ASN A 90 -15.12 22.85 19.71
CA ASN A 90 -15.44 23.06 18.30
C ASN A 90 -16.94 23.16 18.01
N LEU A 91 -17.78 22.65 18.91
CA LEU A 91 -19.24 22.58 18.69
C LEU A 91 -20.04 23.51 19.60
N THR A 92 -19.43 24.06 20.66
CA THR A 92 -20.07 25.03 21.56
C THR A 92 -19.47 26.43 21.40
N SER A 93 -20.10 27.43 22.03
CA SER A 93 -19.62 28.82 22.06
C SER A 93 -18.69 29.12 23.24
N VAL A 94 -17.95 28.14 23.77
CA VAL A 94 -16.99 28.39 24.85
C VAL A 94 -15.91 29.37 24.41
N THR A 95 -15.64 30.38 25.24
CA THR A 95 -14.59 31.38 24.96
C THR A 95 -13.22 30.73 25.10
N PRO A 96 -12.32 30.85 24.10
CA PRO A 96 -10.95 30.36 24.22
C PRO A 96 -10.19 31.13 25.32
N PRO A 97 -9.14 30.52 25.90
CA PRO A 97 -8.19 31.26 26.73
C PRO A 97 -7.47 32.34 25.92
N ILE A 98 -7.01 33.41 26.57
CA ILE A 98 -6.28 34.52 25.93
C ILE A 98 -5.11 34.02 25.08
N ASN A 99 -4.39 33.02 25.60
CA ASN A 99 -3.20 32.44 24.96
C ASN A 99 -3.49 31.19 24.12
N GLY A 100 -4.76 30.86 23.88
CA GLY A 100 -5.19 29.64 23.18
C GLY A 100 -5.22 28.38 24.06
N PHE A 101 -5.77 27.29 23.51
CA PHE A 101 -6.04 26.03 24.22
C PHE A 101 -4.81 25.12 24.45
N ASP A 102 -3.63 25.53 23.99
CA ASP A 102 -2.39 24.73 24.05
C ASP A 102 -1.36 25.30 25.05
N LYS A 103 -1.70 26.40 25.74
CA LYS A 103 -0.90 27.02 26.81
C LYS A 103 -1.66 26.98 28.13
N LEU A 104 -0.92 27.04 29.25
CA LEU A 104 -1.54 27.18 30.57
C LEU A 104 -2.29 28.52 30.65
N PRO A 105 -3.61 28.52 30.90
CA PRO A 105 -4.37 29.75 31.08
C PRO A 105 -3.98 30.47 32.37
N LEU A 106 -4.19 31.78 32.40
CA LEU A 106 -3.95 32.57 33.60
C LEU A 106 -4.90 32.12 34.73
N PRO A 107 -4.50 32.23 36.01
CA PRO A 107 -5.37 31.85 37.13
C PRO A 107 -6.70 32.62 37.19
N VAL A 108 -6.72 33.85 36.67
CA VAL A 108 -7.92 34.71 36.61
C VAL A 108 -8.94 34.27 35.57
N GLU A 109 -8.56 33.42 34.62
CA GLU A 109 -9.44 32.93 33.56
C GLU A 109 -10.27 31.75 34.09
N THR A 110 -11.50 32.03 34.56
CA THR A 110 -12.38 31.07 35.25
C THR A 110 -13.58 30.62 34.42
N THR A 111 -13.59 30.88 33.11
CA THR A 111 -14.65 30.41 32.21
C THR A 111 -14.39 28.96 31.74
N PRO A 112 -15.40 28.24 31.20
CA PRO A 112 -15.25 26.84 30.83
C PRO A 112 -14.10 26.55 29.84
N GLY A 113 -13.84 27.42 28.86
CA GLY A 113 -12.75 27.21 27.90
C GLY A 113 -11.36 27.14 28.56
N PRO A 114 -10.95 28.17 29.32
CA PRO A 114 -9.80 28.14 30.23
C PRO A 114 -9.76 26.94 31.17
N ASP A 115 -10.87 26.58 31.80
CA ASP A 115 -10.91 25.41 32.70
C ASP A 115 -10.59 24.10 31.99
N LEU A 116 -11.14 23.88 30.79
CA LEU A 116 -10.85 22.72 29.95
C LEU A 116 -9.38 22.71 29.47
N ALA A 117 -8.85 23.88 29.10
CA ALA A 117 -7.45 24.03 28.70
C ALA A 117 -6.49 23.72 29.86
N ARG A 118 -6.83 24.16 31.08
CA ARG A 118 -6.05 23.90 32.30
C ARG A 118 -6.00 22.40 32.63
N ILE A 119 -7.14 21.70 32.60
CA ILE A 119 -7.20 20.25 32.80
C ILE A 119 -6.36 19.53 31.74
N LYS A 120 -6.50 19.92 30.46
CA LYS A 120 -5.71 19.34 29.36
C LYS A 120 -4.21 19.53 29.58
N TRP A 121 -3.79 20.74 29.95
CA TRP A 121 -2.37 21.09 30.11
C TRP A 121 -1.72 20.28 31.23
N TYR A 122 -2.34 20.23 32.42
CA TYR A 122 -1.80 19.44 33.53
C TYR A 122 -1.79 17.94 33.26
N ARG A 123 -2.79 17.41 32.55
CA ARG A 123 -2.80 16.01 32.12
C ARG A 123 -1.63 15.70 31.18
N ASN A 124 -1.30 16.61 30.27
CA ASN A 124 -0.15 16.44 29.37
C ASN A 124 1.18 16.48 30.14
N ILE A 125 1.34 17.43 31.07
CA ILE A 125 2.56 17.49 31.89
C ILE A 125 2.75 16.23 32.70
N LEU A 126 1.69 15.75 33.37
CA LEU A 126 1.79 14.55 34.19
C LEU A 126 2.12 13.31 33.35
N ALA A 127 1.60 13.23 32.11
CA ALA A 127 1.91 12.14 31.18
C ALA A 127 3.36 12.16 30.66
N HIS A 128 4.02 13.32 30.69
CA HIS A 128 5.41 13.51 30.25
C HIS A 128 6.38 13.72 31.42
N HIS A 129 5.93 13.52 32.66
CA HIS A 129 6.76 13.70 33.83
C HIS A 129 7.71 12.51 34.01
N ASP A 130 9.02 12.78 34.04
CA ASP A 130 10.04 11.73 34.08
C ASP A 130 10.17 11.07 35.47
N SER A 131 9.79 11.78 36.54
CA SER A 131 9.78 11.24 37.92
C SER A 131 8.37 10.96 38.44
N ASN A 132 8.27 10.10 39.45
CA ASN A 132 7.02 9.82 40.18
C ASN A 132 6.86 10.70 41.43
N THR A 133 7.56 11.83 41.48
CA THR A 133 7.63 12.71 42.64
C THR A 133 7.23 14.12 42.26
N MET A 134 6.63 14.85 43.18
CA MET A 134 6.24 16.24 42.99
C MET A 134 6.42 17.03 44.28
N SER A 135 7.06 18.21 44.17
CA SER A 135 7.24 19.09 45.32
C SER A 135 5.89 19.55 45.87
N THR A 136 5.82 19.78 47.19
CA THR A 136 4.59 20.26 47.84
C THR A 136 4.12 21.62 47.30
N CYS A 137 5.04 22.48 46.83
CA CYS A 137 4.70 23.76 46.21
C CYS A 137 4.02 23.58 44.85
N ASP A 138 4.60 22.76 43.97
CA ASP A 138 4.06 22.47 42.64
C ASP A 138 2.73 21.74 42.75
N PHE A 139 2.65 20.77 43.67
CA PHE A 139 1.42 20.05 43.97
C PHE A 139 0.30 21.00 44.39
N ASN A 140 0.52 21.87 45.37
CA ASN A 140 -0.52 22.78 45.85
C ASN A 140 -0.98 23.75 44.76
N THR A 141 -0.05 24.24 43.94
CA THR A 141 -0.35 25.10 42.79
C THR A 141 -1.20 24.37 41.75
N ALA A 142 -0.77 23.18 41.33
CA ALA A 142 -1.48 22.36 40.35
C ALA A 142 -2.85 21.92 40.87
N TRP A 143 -2.90 21.43 42.11
CA TRP A 143 -4.11 20.98 42.77
C TRP A 143 -5.18 22.07 42.79
N THR A 144 -4.82 23.27 43.25
CA THR A 144 -5.78 24.39 43.34
C THR A 144 -6.33 24.74 41.95
N ASN A 145 -5.43 24.88 40.98
CA ASN A 145 -5.77 25.16 39.59
C ASN A 145 -6.75 24.14 38.98
N ILE A 146 -6.50 22.85 39.20
CA ILE A 146 -7.33 21.76 38.65
C ILE A 146 -8.63 21.62 39.44
N ALA A 147 -8.58 21.61 40.77
CA ALA A 147 -9.74 21.43 41.63
C ALA A 147 -10.77 22.54 41.42
N ASP A 148 -10.33 23.79 41.25
CA ASP A 148 -11.19 24.92 40.94
C ASP A 148 -11.89 24.77 39.58
N ALA A 149 -11.14 24.36 38.55
CA ALA A 149 -11.68 24.09 37.22
C ALA A 149 -12.69 22.92 37.24
N VAL A 150 -12.34 21.84 37.92
CA VAL A 150 -13.21 20.66 38.13
C VAL A 150 -14.49 21.04 38.85
N SER A 151 -14.40 21.91 39.86
CA SER A 151 -15.56 22.38 40.63
C SER A 151 -16.49 23.24 39.78
N ARG A 152 -15.94 24.13 38.93
CA ARG A 152 -16.74 24.97 38.03
C ARG A 152 -17.42 24.17 36.91
N LEU A 153 -16.74 23.18 36.35
CA LEU A 153 -17.29 22.34 35.28
C LEU A 153 -18.30 21.30 35.80
N GLY A 154 -17.99 20.66 36.93
CA GLY A 154 -18.73 19.52 37.45
C GLY A 154 -19.67 19.82 38.61
N GLY A 155 -19.61 21.04 39.17
CA GLY A 155 -20.46 21.48 40.27
C GLY A 155 -20.09 20.88 41.64
N VAL A 156 -21.03 20.98 42.58
CA VAL A 156 -20.87 20.60 43.99
C VAL A 156 -20.38 19.16 44.18
N PRO A 157 -20.92 18.13 43.48
CA PRO A 157 -20.45 16.75 43.67
C PRO A 157 -18.96 16.57 43.38
N MET A 158 -18.46 17.20 42.31
CA MET A 158 -17.05 17.10 41.94
C MET A 158 -16.15 17.90 42.90
N ASN A 159 -16.64 19.02 43.43
CA ASN A 159 -15.92 19.78 44.46
C ASN A 159 -15.74 18.95 45.74
N GLN A 160 -16.80 18.27 46.19
CA GLN A 160 -16.74 17.41 47.37
C GLN A 160 -15.75 16.26 47.17
N GLU A 161 -15.79 15.56 46.02
CA GLU A 161 -14.84 14.50 45.71
C GLU A 161 -13.38 15.00 45.66
N CYS A 162 -13.13 16.22 45.16
CA CYS A 162 -11.81 16.82 45.24
C CYS A 162 -11.37 16.98 46.71
N GLN A 163 -12.22 17.53 47.58
CA GLN A 163 -11.88 17.73 48.99
C GLN A 163 -11.58 16.39 49.69
N GLU A 164 -12.41 15.37 49.46
CA GLU A 164 -12.22 14.01 49.97
C GLU A 164 -10.90 13.40 49.47
N LEU A 165 -10.61 13.52 48.17
CA LEU A 165 -9.36 13.01 47.60
C LEU A 165 -8.13 13.71 48.15
N LYS A 166 -8.22 15.00 48.52
CA LYS A 166 -7.09 15.76 49.09
C LYS A 166 -6.65 15.20 50.44
N VAL A 167 -7.59 14.69 51.24
CA VAL A 167 -7.33 14.18 52.59
C VAL A 167 -7.31 12.66 52.69
N LYS A 168 -7.74 11.95 51.64
CA LYS A 168 -7.78 10.48 51.58
C LYS A 168 -6.43 9.89 51.97
N ILE A 169 -6.40 8.95 52.91
CA ILE A 169 -5.18 8.21 53.23
C ILE A 169 -4.84 7.33 52.01
N LEU A 170 -3.66 7.54 51.45
CA LEU A 170 -3.16 6.70 50.36
C LEU A 170 -2.50 5.46 50.98
N ASP A 171 -3.13 4.31 50.79
CA ASP A 171 -2.55 3.01 51.16
C ASP A 171 -1.72 2.41 50.02
N GLN A 172 -1.07 1.28 50.31
CA GLN A 172 -0.22 0.54 49.37
C GLN A 172 -1.01 -0.01 48.16
N SER A 173 -2.33 -0.27 48.30
CA SER A 173 -3.18 -0.75 47.21
C SER A 173 -3.39 0.33 46.13
N ASN A 174 -3.51 1.60 46.53
CA ASN A 174 -3.58 2.71 45.56
C ASN A 174 -2.27 2.86 44.76
N GLN A 175 -1.12 2.44 45.31
CA GLN A 175 0.17 2.47 44.61
C GLN A 175 0.28 1.37 43.56
N GLU A 176 -0.13 0.14 43.91
CA GLU A 176 -0.11 -1.00 42.99
C GLU A 176 -0.96 -0.71 41.75
N ILE A 177 -2.17 -0.20 41.93
CA ILE A 177 -3.05 0.19 40.82
C ILE A 177 -2.39 1.28 39.96
N MET A 178 -1.76 2.28 40.58
CA MET A 178 -1.09 3.34 39.83
C MET A 178 0.16 2.84 39.09
N LEU A 179 0.90 1.89 39.67
CA LEU A 179 2.07 1.28 39.06
C LEU A 179 1.66 0.38 37.89
N GLU A 180 0.62 -0.42 38.03
CA GLU A 180 0.04 -1.24 36.96
C GLU A 180 -0.45 -0.37 35.78
N ILE A 181 -1.15 0.73 36.09
CA ILE A 181 -1.57 1.70 35.07
C ILE A 181 -0.33 2.31 34.39
N LYS A 182 0.72 2.64 35.15
CA LYS A 182 1.96 3.21 34.59
C LYS A 182 2.69 2.21 33.69
N GLN A 183 2.83 0.96 34.11
CA GLN A 183 3.42 -0.11 33.32
C GLN A 183 2.64 -0.30 32.01
N SER A 184 1.32 -0.41 32.11
CA SER A 184 0.43 -0.49 30.94
C SER A 184 0.58 0.71 30.00
N GLN A 185 0.80 1.91 30.55
CA GLN A 185 1.03 3.12 29.75
C GLN A 185 2.37 3.12 29.02
N GLU A 186 3.46 2.65 29.66
CA GLU A 186 4.76 2.57 29.00
C GLU A 186 4.79 1.47 27.94
N GLU A 187 4.16 0.33 28.19
CA GLU A 187 3.95 -0.72 27.19
C GLU A 187 3.19 -0.20 25.96
N MET A 188 2.10 0.55 26.18
CA MET A 188 1.35 1.22 25.11
C MET A 188 2.17 2.26 24.35
N LYS A 189 3.08 2.95 25.03
CA LYS A 189 3.98 3.95 24.42
C LYS A 189 5.02 3.25 23.55
N GLU A 190 5.57 2.13 24.01
CA GLU A 190 6.50 1.31 23.24
C GLU A 190 5.83 0.72 22.01
N LEU A 191 4.64 0.14 22.16
CA LEU A 191 3.85 -0.37 21.04
C LEU A 191 3.57 0.71 19.99
N ARG A 192 3.31 1.95 20.42
CA ARG A 192 3.13 3.08 19.51
C ARG A 192 4.41 3.42 18.76
N ARG A 193 5.58 3.42 19.43
CA ARG A 193 6.88 3.65 18.77
C ARG A 193 7.13 2.59 17.69
N THR A 194 6.87 1.31 17.99
CA THR A 194 7.00 0.23 17.01
C THR A 194 6.07 0.45 15.81
N MET A 195 4.79 0.77 16.07
CA MET A 195 3.82 1.04 15.01
C MET A 195 4.18 2.27 14.17
N ASP A 196 4.78 3.30 14.76
CA ASP A 196 5.25 4.49 14.02
C ASP A 196 6.42 4.17 13.09
N ILE A 197 7.34 3.29 13.53
CA ILE A 197 8.44 2.78 12.70
C ILE A 197 7.87 1.95 11.54
N GLU A 198 6.98 1.00 11.81
CA GLU A 198 6.34 0.18 10.78
C GLU A 198 5.58 1.03 9.76
N ASN A 199 4.81 2.02 10.21
CA ASN A 199 4.11 2.95 9.33
C ASN A 199 5.06 3.84 8.51
N SER A 200 6.28 4.11 9.00
CA SER A 200 7.32 4.78 8.22
C SER A 200 7.81 3.88 7.10
N THR A 201 8.14 2.63 7.42
CA THR A 201 8.58 1.62 6.44
C THR A 201 7.51 1.35 5.38
N ILE A 202 6.24 1.24 5.77
CA ILE A 202 5.12 1.06 4.83
C ILE A 202 5.03 2.25 3.87
N ARG A 203 5.21 3.48 4.35
CA ARG A 203 5.17 4.68 3.52
C ARG A 203 6.32 4.73 2.52
N GLU A 204 7.51 4.30 2.92
CA GLU A 204 8.68 4.21 2.05
C GLU A 204 8.45 3.17 0.94
N ASN A 205 8.03 1.95 1.31
CA ASN A 205 7.69 0.90 0.35
C ASN A 205 6.59 1.34 -0.64
N LEU A 206 5.58 2.08 -0.17
CA LEU A 206 4.52 2.60 -1.03
C LEU A 206 5.09 3.57 -2.08
N ARG A 207 6.06 4.40 -1.70
CA ARG A 207 6.72 5.34 -2.60
C ARG A 207 7.53 4.61 -3.67
N ASP A 208 8.31 3.61 -3.28
CA ASP A 208 9.09 2.79 -4.21
C ASP A 208 8.20 2.05 -5.22
N LEU A 209 7.05 1.55 -4.75
CA LEU A 209 6.04 0.94 -5.61
C LEU A 209 5.41 1.94 -6.59
N GLN A 210 5.15 3.18 -6.15
CA GLN A 210 4.64 4.24 -7.03
C GLN A 210 5.65 4.62 -8.10
N ASP A 211 6.93 4.76 -7.74
CA ASP A 211 8.00 5.08 -8.68
C ASP A 211 8.19 3.94 -9.71
N SER A 212 8.14 2.68 -9.24
CA SER A 212 8.17 1.49 -10.09
C SER A 212 6.98 1.44 -11.05
N HIS A 213 5.77 1.73 -10.57
CA HIS A 213 4.58 1.81 -11.41
C HIS A 213 4.73 2.90 -12.48
N SER A 214 5.25 4.08 -12.13
CA SER A 214 5.44 5.17 -13.09
C SER A 214 6.39 4.76 -14.23
N THR A 215 7.46 4.02 -13.90
CA THR A 215 8.43 3.50 -14.86
C THR A 215 7.80 2.46 -15.78
N LEU A 216 7.06 1.51 -15.23
CA LEU A 216 6.33 0.52 -16.03
C LEU A 216 5.30 1.17 -16.96
N GLN A 217 4.68 2.27 -16.54
CA GLN A 217 3.69 2.98 -17.34
C GLN A 217 4.33 3.71 -18.54
N THR A 218 5.52 4.28 -18.37
CA THR A 218 6.27 4.90 -19.48
C THR A 218 6.77 3.83 -20.46
N GLU A 219 7.30 2.72 -19.97
CA GLU A 219 7.70 1.57 -20.79
C GLU A 219 6.53 0.99 -21.58
N HIS A 220 5.40 0.74 -20.93
CA HIS A 220 4.19 0.26 -21.59
C HIS A 220 3.73 1.22 -22.71
N SER A 221 3.80 2.53 -22.47
CA SER A 221 3.46 3.54 -23.48
C SER A 221 4.40 3.49 -24.69
N SER A 222 5.71 3.32 -24.44
CA SER A 222 6.72 3.15 -25.50
C SER A 222 6.49 1.89 -26.32
N THR A 223 6.28 0.74 -25.66
CA THR A 223 6.00 -0.54 -26.33
C THR A 223 4.71 -0.47 -27.15
N THR A 224 3.68 0.19 -26.63
CA THR A 224 2.42 0.41 -27.36
C THR A 224 2.65 1.20 -28.64
N LYS A 225 3.49 2.24 -28.60
CA LYS A 225 3.85 3.03 -29.80
C LYS A 225 4.58 2.17 -30.83
N ASN A 226 5.60 1.40 -30.40
CA ASN A 226 6.34 0.51 -31.30
C ASN A 226 5.43 -0.53 -31.98
N LEU A 227 4.43 -1.05 -31.27
CA LEU A 227 3.42 -1.97 -31.82
C LEU A 227 2.56 -1.34 -32.91
N ILE A 228 2.20 -0.06 -32.76
CA ILE A 228 1.46 0.69 -33.77
C ILE A 228 2.33 0.87 -35.02
N ASP A 229 3.57 1.33 -34.86
CA ASP A 229 4.51 1.53 -35.97
C ASP A 229 4.78 0.23 -36.75
N LEU A 230 4.89 -0.90 -36.03
CA LEU A 230 5.06 -2.22 -36.62
C LEU A 230 3.82 -2.67 -37.41
N LYS A 231 2.62 -2.37 -36.91
CA LYS A 231 1.35 -2.68 -37.56
C LYS A 231 1.17 -1.90 -38.86
N ASP A 232 1.55 -0.62 -38.87
CA ASP A 232 1.50 0.22 -40.06
C ASP A 232 2.52 -0.25 -41.12
N SER A 233 3.72 -0.63 -40.68
CA SER A 233 4.74 -1.24 -41.54
C SER A 233 4.26 -2.55 -42.17
N HIS A 234 3.63 -3.42 -41.37
CA HIS A 234 3.06 -4.69 -41.86
C HIS A 234 1.96 -4.45 -42.91
N SER A 235 1.08 -3.47 -42.66
CA SER A 235 0.02 -3.09 -43.61
C SER A 235 0.59 -2.62 -44.95
N THR A 236 1.68 -1.86 -44.91
CA THR A 236 2.39 -1.38 -46.10
C THR A 236 2.98 -2.55 -46.91
N LEU A 237 3.69 -3.46 -46.23
CA LEU A 237 4.26 -4.66 -46.86
C LEU A 237 3.18 -5.56 -47.48
N GLN A 238 2.00 -5.64 -46.87
CA GLN A 238 0.91 -6.46 -47.38
C GLN A 238 0.31 -5.87 -48.68
N ILE A 239 0.28 -4.55 -48.80
CA ILE A 239 -0.09 -3.86 -50.05
C ILE A 239 0.97 -4.15 -51.13
N GLU A 240 2.26 -4.03 -50.80
CA GLU A 240 3.35 -4.32 -51.75
C GLU A 240 3.34 -5.78 -52.21
N HIS A 241 3.18 -6.72 -51.28
CA HIS A 241 3.03 -8.15 -51.60
C HIS A 241 1.84 -8.40 -52.53
N SER A 242 0.71 -7.71 -52.31
CA SER A 242 -0.46 -7.79 -53.20
C SER A 242 -0.15 -7.28 -54.61
N LYS A 243 0.61 -6.18 -54.74
CA LYS A 243 1.06 -5.67 -56.05
C LYS A 243 1.99 -6.65 -56.76
N VAL A 244 2.97 -7.22 -56.06
CA VAL A 244 3.91 -8.18 -56.63
C VAL A 244 3.19 -9.44 -57.08
N THR A 245 2.26 -9.96 -56.27
CA THR A 245 1.46 -11.13 -56.65
C THR A 245 0.54 -10.86 -57.83
N GLU A 246 0.00 -9.65 -57.99
CA GLU A 246 -0.76 -9.21 -59.17
C GLU A 246 0.10 -9.24 -60.45
N ILE A 247 1.31 -8.69 -60.40
CA ILE A 247 2.27 -8.68 -61.52
C ILE A 247 2.64 -10.10 -61.97
N LEU A 248 2.74 -11.04 -61.02
CA LEU A 248 3.09 -12.43 -61.27
C LEU A 248 1.91 -13.30 -61.77
N LYS A 249 0.69 -12.75 -61.93
CA LYS A 249 -0.48 -13.50 -62.45
C LYS A 249 -0.41 -13.79 -63.95
N ASP A 250 0.29 -12.96 -64.72
CA ASP A 250 0.48 -13.20 -66.16
C ASP A 250 1.64 -14.19 -66.39
N PRO A 251 1.50 -15.16 -67.32
CA PRO A 251 2.59 -16.06 -67.63
C PRO A 251 3.75 -15.27 -68.22
N ILE A 252 4.82 -15.10 -67.44
CA ILE A 252 6.07 -14.46 -67.86
C ILE A 252 6.51 -15.13 -69.18
N PRO A 253 6.63 -14.38 -70.28
CA PRO A 253 7.05 -14.94 -71.56
C PRO A 253 8.36 -15.71 -71.38
N TRP A 254 8.41 -16.95 -71.88
CA TRP A 254 9.54 -17.88 -71.68
C TRP A 254 10.91 -17.25 -71.99
N ASN A 255 10.97 -16.31 -72.93
CA ASN A 255 12.19 -15.65 -73.39
C ASN A 255 12.80 -14.64 -72.40
N ILE A 256 12.08 -14.19 -71.36
CA ILE A 256 12.58 -13.20 -70.39
C ILE A 256 12.82 -13.82 -69.00
N ARG A 257 12.30 -15.04 -68.76
CA ARG A 257 12.41 -15.74 -67.48
C ARG A 257 13.86 -16.02 -67.06
N GLY A 258 14.75 -16.24 -68.02
CA GLY A 258 16.18 -16.43 -67.78
C GLY A 258 16.87 -15.15 -67.30
N GLN A 259 16.61 -14.01 -67.95
CA GLN A 259 17.17 -12.71 -67.59
C GLN A 259 16.65 -12.22 -66.23
N ILE A 260 15.36 -12.40 -65.97
CA ILE A 260 14.77 -12.04 -64.67
C ILE A 260 15.38 -12.89 -63.55
N ASN A 261 15.60 -14.19 -63.77
CA ASN A 261 16.28 -15.02 -62.77
C ASN A 261 17.73 -14.58 -62.57
N GLU A 262 18.46 -14.21 -63.63
CA GLU A 262 19.85 -13.76 -63.52
C GLU A 262 19.96 -12.40 -62.80
N GLU A 263 19.08 -11.46 -63.10
CA GLU A 263 18.99 -10.17 -62.40
C GLU A 263 18.53 -10.33 -60.95
N LEU A 264 17.58 -11.24 -60.68
CA LEU A 264 17.15 -11.55 -59.32
C LEU A 264 18.26 -12.19 -58.49
N GLU A 265 19.04 -13.11 -59.08
CA GLU A 265 20.20 -13.72 -58.42
C GLU A 265 21.34 -12.73 -58.19
N ASN A 266 21.57 -11.77 -59.10
CA ASN A 266 22.50 -10.67 -58.88
C ASN A 266 22.00 -9.72 -57.77
N TRP A 267 20.71 -9.35 -57.77
CA TRP A 267 20.12 -8.51 -56.73
C TRP A 267 20.23 -9.14 -55.34
N LYS A 268 19.95 -10.45 -55.23
CA LYS A 268 20.15 -11.22 -53.97
C LYS A 268 21.60 -11.25 -53.49
N LYS A 269 22.56 -11.12 -54.40
CA LYS A 269 24.01 -11.19 -54.10
C LYS A 269 24.58 -9.84 -53.66
N ASP A 270 23.94 -8.74 -54.05
CA ASP A 270 24.42 -7.38 -53.77
C ASP A 270 23.59 -6.65 -52.68
N ASP A 271 22.36 -7.11 -52.40
CA ASP A 271 21.53 -6.53 -51.35
C ASP A 271 22.00 -6.97 -49.95
N LYS A 272 22.67 -6.04 -49.26
CA LYS A 272 23.24 -6.21 -47.93
C LYS A 272 22.19 -6.60 -46.87
N THR A 273 20.97 -6.07 -46.97
CA THR A 273 19.84 -6.37 -46.08
C THR A 273 19.26 -7.76 -46.33
N PHE A 274 19.20 -8.20 -47.60
CA PHE A 274 18.83 -9.57 -47.94
C PHE A 274 19.88 -10.58 -47.41
N ILE A 275 21.17 -10.28 -47.55
CA ILE A 275 22.26 -11.12 -47.03
C ILE A 275 22.27 -11.17 -45.50
N GLU A 276 22.04 -10.06 -44.80
CA GLU A 276 21.98 -10.05 -43.33
C GLU A 276 20.75 -10.80 -42.79
N THR A 277 19.61 -10.71 -43.49
CA THR A 277 18.34 -11.36 -43.07
C THR A 277 18.29 -12.85 -43.43
N ASN A 278 18.77 -13.26 -44.61
CA ASN A 278 18.82 -14.68 -45.02
C ASN A 278 20.13 -15.39 -44.63
N GLY A 279 21.25 -14.67 -44.54
CA GLY A 279 22.52 -15.20 -44.03
C GLY A 279 22.45 -15.57 -42.55
N ALA A 280 21.47 -15.02 -41.81
CA ALA A 280 21.17 -15.42 -40.44
C ALA A 280 20.45 -16.78 -40.32
N LYS A 281 20.06 -17.44 -41.43
CA LYS A 281 19.53 -18.81 -41.43
C LYS A 281 19.94 -19.61 -42.68
N CYS A 282 21.23 -19.82 -42.89
CA CYS A 282 21.65 -21.06 -43.54
C CYS A 282 21.48 -22.19 -42.50
N ALA A 283 20.26 -22.72 -42.38
CA ALA A 283 20.01 -23.89 -41.54
C ALA A 283 20.84 -25.05 -42.11
N ASP A 284 21.74 -25.61 -41.31
CA ASP A 284 22.51 -26.79 -41.70
C ASP A 284 21.52 -27.92 -42.06
N ILE A 285 21.56 -28.32 -43.34
CA ILE A 285 20.62 -29.29 -43.94
C ILE A 285 20.70 -30.67 -43.29
N ASN A 286 21.80 -30.94 -42.57
CA ASN A 286 22.04 -32.18 -41.85
C ASN A 286 21.84 -32.03 -40.34
N LYS A 287 21.51 -30.84 -39.84
CA LYS A 287 21.30 -30.61 -38.41
C LYS A 287 20.09 -31.38 -37.93
N CYS A 288 20.35 -32.35 -37.07
CA CYS A 288 19.31 -33.12 -36.42
C CYS A 288 18.52 -32.30 -35.39
N ASP A 289 17.28 -32.72 -35.15
CA ASP A 289 16.49 -32.24 -34.01
C ASP A 289 17.07 -32.73 -32.67
N ASP A 290 16.49 -32.30 -31.55
CA ASP A 290 16.92 -32.69 -30.19
C ASP A 290 16.81 -34.22 -29.93
N SER A 291 16.07 -34.94 -30.78
CA SER A 291 15.96 -36.39 -30.73
C SER A 291 17.01 -37.11 -31.58
N GLY A 292 17.79 -36.38 -32.37
CA GLY A 292 18.80 -36.89 -33.28
C GLY A 292 18.29 -37.24 -34.68
N ALA A 293 17.05 -36.89 -35.03
CA ALA A 293 16.49 -37.18 -36.35
C ALA A 293 16.88 -36.09 -37.36
N SER A 294 17.45 -36.49 -38.50
CA SER A 294 17.81 -35.55 -39.57
C SER A 294 16.57 -35.13 -40.38
N PRO A 295 16.60 -33.95 -41.03
CA PRO A 295 15.49 -33.48 -41.85
C PRO A 295 15.09 -34.49 -42.96
N ILE A 296 16.07 -35.15 -43.58
CA ILE A 296 15.82 -36.18 -44.59
C ILE A 296 15.20 -37.45 -43.99
N PHE A 297 15.59 -37.84 -42.77
CA PHE A 297 14.98 -38.98 -42.07
C PHE A 297 13.49 -38.71 -41.79
N ILE A 298 13.15 -37.51 -41.33
CA ILE A 298 11.76 -37.11 -41.05
C ILE A 298 10.94 -37.08 -42.35
N ALA A 299 11.50 -36.53 -43.43
CA ALA A 299 10.84 -36.50 -44.74
C ALA A 299 10.58 -37.92 -45.28
N CYS A 300 11.52 -38.85 -45.08
CA CYS A 300 11.36 -40.25 -45.45
C CYS A 300 10.32 -40.97 -44.58
N TYR A 301 10.28 -40.71 -43.27
CA TYR A 301 9.27 -41.26 -42.37
C TYR A 301 7.85 -40.76 -42.67
N LYS A 302 7.71 -39.51 -43.15
CA LYS A 302 6.42 -38.88 -43.44
C LYS A 302 5.93 -39.07 -44.88
N GLY A 303 6.73 -39.68 -45.75
CA GLY A 303 6.34 -39.92 -47.13
C GLY A 303 6.42 -38.69 -48.06
N HIS A 304 7.23 -37.69 -47.71
CA HIS A 304 7.32 -36.43 -48.47
C HIS A 304 8.39 -36.46 -49.56
N ALA A 305 8.08 -37.08 -50.70
CA ALA A 305 9.02 -37.27 -51.80
C ALA A 305 9.62 -35.97 -52.36
N GLU A 306 8.83 -34.91 -52.48
CA GLU A 306 9.28 -33.59 -52.97
C GLU A 306 10.32 -32.95 -52.05
N ILE A 307 10.16 -33.15 -50.73
CA ILE A 307 11.12 -32.66 -49.72
C ILE A 307 12.40 -33.50 -49.77
N VAL A 308 12.28 -34.82 -49.95
CA VAL A 308 13.46 -35.71 -50.13
C VAL A 308 14.26 -35.29 -51.37
N GLU A 309 13.60 -35.06 -52.51
CA GLU A 309 14.25 -34.61 -53.74
C GLU A 309 14.93 -33.23 -53.55
N PHE A 310 14.25 -32.30 -52.89
CA PHE A 310 14.83 -31.00 -52.55
C PHE A 310 16.08 -31.12 -51.67
N LEU A 311 16.03 -31.96 -50.64
CA LEU A 311 17.15 -32.18 -49.72
C LEU A 311 18.34 -32.85 -50.41
N LEU A 312 18.09 -33.87 -51.25
CA LEU A 312 19.13 -34.52 -52.06
C LEU A 312 19.78 -33.56 -53.05
N LYS A 313 18.99 -32.69 -53.71
CA LYS A 313 19.49 -31.65 -54.61
C LYS A 313 20.46 -30.68 -53.92
N HIS A 314 20.26 -30.45 -52.62
CA HIS A 314 21.12 -29.61 -51.78
C HIS A 314 22.16 -30.41 -50.98
N LYS A 315 22.45 -31.65 -51.38
CA LYS A 315 23.50 -32.52 -50.81
C LYS A 315 23.28 -32.91 -49.34
N ALA A 316 22.04 -33.11 -48.91
CA ALA A 316 21.74 -33.72 -47.62
C ALA A 316 22.32 -35.14 -47.54
N ASP A 317 22.85 -35.51 -46.37
CA ASP A 317 23.41 -36.84 -46.12
C ASP A 317 22.27 -37.85 -45.86
N CYS A 318 21.99 -38.67 -46.86
CA CYS A 318 20.96 -39.71 -46.82
C CYS A 318 21.36 -40.95 -45.99
N ASN A 319 22.55 -40.98 -45.40
CA ASN A 319 23.02 -42.09 -44.55
C ASN A 319 22.91 -41.80 -43.04
N LEU A 320 22.45 -40.61 -42.65
CA LEU A 320 22.31 -40.21 -41.24
C LEU A 320 21.30 -41.09 -40.52
N LYS A 321 21.78 -41.89 -39.57
CA LYS A 321 20.95 -42.84 -38.84
C LYS A 321 20.26 -42.19 -37.66
N TRP A 322 18.98 -42.51 -37.48
CA TRP A 322 18.26 -42.24 -36.25
C TRP A 322 17.82 -43.55 -35.61
N LYS A 323 18.21 -43.77 -34.35
CA LYS A 323 17.94 -45.03 -33.60
C LYS A 323 18.35 -46.29 -34.38
N GLY A 324 19.44 -46.22 -35.14
CA GLY A 324 20.00 -47.32 -35.92
C GLY A 324 19.40 -47.53 -37.32
N LEU A 325 18.35 -46.79 -37.69
CA LEU A 325 17.71 -46.86 -39.01
C LEU A 325 18.15 -45.72 -39.91
N THR A 326 18.39 -46.01 -41.19
CA THR A 326 18.65 -44.99 -42.22
C THR A 326 17.34 -44.40 -42.77
N PRO A 327 17.38 -43.23 -43.43
CA PRO A 327 16.28 -42.68 -44.21
C PRO A 327 15.71 -43.67 -45.24
N LEU A 328 16.56 -44.53 -45.83
CA LEU A 328 16.12 -45.59 -46.74
C LEU A 328 15.37 -46.72 -46.00
N ASP A 329 15.86 -47.14 -44.83
CA ASP A 329 15.22 -48.20 -44.04
C ASP A 329 13.82 -47.79 -43.58
N ILE A 330 13.67 -46.53 -43.16
CA ILE A 330 12.37 -46.00 -42.73
C ILE A 330 11.40 -45.84 -43.92
N ALA A 331 11.89 -45.38 -45.08
CA ALA A 331 11.06 -45.29 -46.29
C ALA A 331 10.55 -46.67 -46.75
N ARG A 332 11.37 -47.72 -46.63
CA ARG A 332 10.96 -49.11 -46.91
C ARG A 332 9.94 -49.61 -45.89
N ARG A 333 10.17 -49.34 -44.60
CA ARG A 333 9.29 -49.80 -43.51
C ARG A 333 7.89 -49.18 -43.60
N GLU A 334 7.80 -47.89 -43.96
CA GLU A 334 6.54 -47.17 -44.15
C GLU A 334 5.95 -47.34 -45.57
N ASN A 335 6.58 -48.19 -46.41
CA ASN A 335 6.16 -48.56 -47.76
C ASN A 335 6.04 -47.38 -48.75
N HIS A 336 6.96 -46.40 -48.66
CA HIS A 336 7.03 -45.24 -49.55
C HIS A 336 7.91 -45.53 -50.78
N THR A 337 7.40 -46.33 -51.72
CA THR A 337 8.13 -46.83 -52.90
C THR A 337 8.73 -45.72 -53.76
N ASN A 338 8.04 -44.59 -53.88
CA ASN A 338 8.52 -43.39 -54.58
C ASN A 338 9.79 -42.79 -53.95
N ILE A 339 9.89 -42.77 -52.62
CA ILE A 339 11.07 -42.28 -51.90
C ILE A 339 12.20 -43.30 -51.94
N VAL A 340 11.88 -44.60 -51.86
CA VAL A 340 12.88 -45.66 -52.02
C VAL A 340 13.58 -45.54 -53.38
N HIS A 341 12.83 -45.33 -54.46
CA HIS A 341 13.42 -45.08 -55.78
C HIS A 341 14.23 -43.79 -55.87
N LEU A 342 13.88 -42.74 -55.12
CA LEU A 342 14.65 -41.49 -55.08
C LEU A 342 15.97 -41.63 -54.32
N LEU A 343 16.02 -42.47 -53.29
CA LEU A 343 17.21 -42.70 -52.46
C LEU A 343 18.14 -43.79 -53.01
N GLU A 344 17.64 -44.69 -53.86
CA GLU A 344 18.42 -45.74 -54.54
C GLU A 344 19.06 -45.27 -55.86
N ARG A 345 18.71 -44.07 -56.32
CA ARG A 345 19.23 -43.44 -57.54
C ARG A 345 20.48 -42.62 -57.24
#